data_AF-A0A8H3V373-F1
#
_entry.id   AF-A0A8H3V373-F1
#
_cell.length_a   1.000
_cell.length_b   1.000
_cell.length_c   1.000
_cell.angle_alpha   90.00
_cell.angle_beta   90.00
_cell.angle_gamma   90.00
#
_symmetry.space_group_name_H-M   'P 1'
#
loop_
_entity.id
_entity.type
_entity.pdbx_description
1 polymer ?
#
loop_
_entity_poly.entity_id
_entity_poly.type
_entity_poly.pdbx_seq_one_letter_code
_entity_poly.pdbx_strand_id
1 'polypeptide(L)'
;MSSSRYAARHIGSPSESLCKIFGISNASRQSLAKPSRKFSQLSPSRIPQSSKAISSIRTSIRTSLRQNQQSCRSFSNTKPTYAFKTIEEARSRGTLGVLKISPFQALVRGLVFLLTGAAIIIYFREERLRMERKKIAEQTKGIGRPKVGGPFNLIDHDGKPFTEQDLKGKYALVYFGFTHCPDICPDELDKMADMIDKVKAECGDVLVPVMISCDPARDKPSVLKPYLKEFHDDIIGLTGEYDEIKRTCKEYRVYFSTPPTLKAGQDYLVDHSIYFYLMDPEGDFVEAIGRNFTADQAARVIRDHVKDWDKPLDKTPRRHVEAKPVAA
;
A
#
# COMPACT_ATOMS: atom_id res chain seq x y z
N MET A 1 -2.99 -22.35 76.03
CA MET A 1 -4.35 -22.07 76.57
C MET A 1 -4.84 -20.77 75.98
N SER A 2 -6.16 -20.64 75.78
CA SER A 2 -6.90 -19.59 75.04
C SER A 2 -6.96 -19.83 73.51
N SER A 3 -7.97 -20.55 73.00
CA SER A 3 -9.37 -20.14 72.68
C SER A 3 -9.49 -19.23 71.45
N SER A 4 -10.01 -19.76 70.35
CA SER A 4 -11.26 -19.25 69.75
C SER A 4 -11.77 -20.20 68.66
N ARG A 5 -13.04 -20.59 68.79
CA ARG A 5 -13.80 -21.46 67.89
C ARG A 5 -14.44 -20.58 66.81
N TYR A 6 -14.29 -20.95 65.54
CA TYR A 6 -15.09 -20.40 64.45
C TYR A 6 -16.00 -21.51 63.91
N ALA A 7 -17.30 -21.35 64.10
CA ALA A 7 -18.33 -22.19 63.48
C ALA A 7 -19.53 -21.32 63.09
N ALA A 8 -19.66 -21.10 61.78
CA ALA A 8 -20.84 -21.36 60.96
C ALA A 8 -22.24 -20.82 61.43
N ARG A 9 -22.85 -19.94 60.63
CA ARG A 9 -23.90 -20.23 59.61
C ARG A 9 -24.98 -19.14 59.48
N HIS A 10 -25.55 -19.13 58.26
CA HIS A 10 -26.93 -18.82 57.85
C HIS A 10 -27.29 -17.44 57.24
N ILE A 11 -27.40 -17.46 55.91
CA ILE A 11 -28.59 -17.14 55.06
C ILE A 11 -29.34 -15.83 55.32
N GLY A 12 -29.43 -14.99 54.28
CA GLY A 12 -30.52 -14.04 54.08
C GLY A 12 -30.23 -13.00 52.99
N SER A 13 -30.76 -13.19 51.77
CA SER A 13 -31.13 -12.08 50.90
C SER A 13 -32.47 -11.53 51.39
N PRO A 14 -32.75 -10.20 51.33
CA PRO A 14 -33.32 -9.69 50.10
C PRO A 14 -32.94 -8.24 49.73
N SER A 15 -33.28 -7.98 48.47
CA SER A 15 -33.42 -6.73 47.73
C SER A 15 -33.94 -5.49 48.45
N GLU A 16 -33.60 -4.34 47.84
CA GLU A 16 -34.25 -3.02 47.93
C GLU A 16 -34.03 -2.20 49.19
N SER A 17 -33.14 -1.20 49.08
CA SER A 17 -33.30 0.10 49.74
C SER A 17 -32.35 1.14 49.12
N LEU A 18 -32.88 2.34 48.91
CA LEU A 18 -32.19 3.62 48.61
C LEU A 18 -32.04 4.08 47.16
N CYS A 19 -33.10 3.91 46.37
CA CYS A 19 -33.47 4.89 45.35
C CYS A 19 -34.72 5.65 45.84
N LYS A 20 -34.52 6.64 46.73
CA LYS A 20 -35.54 7.59 47.20
C LYS A 20 -34.90 8.92 47.59
N ILE A 21 -34.55 9.72 46.58
CA ILE A 21 -34.57 11.17 46.66
C ILE A 21 -35.30 11.61 45.38
N PHE A 22 -36.28 12.49 45.53
CA PHE A 22 -37.25 12.97 44.53
C PHE A 22 -38.52 12.11 44.40
N GLY A 23 -39.51 12.46 45.23
CA GLY A 23 -40.85 11.95 45.17
C GLY A 23 -41.74 12.66 44.15
N ILE A 24 -42.54 11.84 43.43
CA ILE A 24 -43.99 11.97 43.17
C ILE A 24 -44.40 13.15 42.24
N SER A 25 -45.17 13.01 41.15
CA SER A 25 -46.33 12.14 40.90
C SER A 25 -46.60 11.84 39.41
N ASN A 26 -47.44 10.80 39.22
CA ASN A 26 -47.92 10.18 37.99
C ASN A 26 -49.00 10.99 37.24
N ALA A 27 -49.05 10.84 35.91
CA ALA A 27 -50.33 10.66 35.20
C ALA A 27 -50.18 9.92 33.86
N SER A 28 -50.89 8.79 33.79
CA SER A 28 -51.63 8.28 32.62
C SER A 28 -50.89 7.56 31.48
N ARG A 29 -51.05 6.23 31.55
CA ARG A 29 -50.96 5.24 30.46
C ARG A 29 -52.02 5.46 29.39
N GLN A 30 -51.64 5.26 28.12
CA GLN A 30 -52.42 4.65 27.01
C GLN A 30 -51.36 4.26 25.94
N SER A 31 -51.06 2.98 25.66
CA SER A 31 -51.85 1.97 24.97
C SER A 31 -52.03 2.23 23.47
N LEU A 32 -51.52 1.29 22.65
CA LEU A 32 -51.88 0.98 21.26
C LEU A 32 -51.33 1.86 20.12
N ALA A 33 -50.42 1.31 19.31
CA ALA A 33 -50.73 0.79 17.97
C ALA A 33 -49.49 0.78 17.05
N LYS A 34 -49.10 -0.43 16.61
CA LYS A 34 -48.33 -0.64 15.36
C LYS A 34 -49.20 -0.22 14.17
N PRO A 35 -48.68 0.48 13.14
CA PRO A 35 -49.32 0.45 11.84
C PRO A 35 -48.79 -0.74 11.03
N SER A 36 -49.74 -1.60 10.70
CA SER A 36 -49.68 -2.64 9.69
C SER A 36 -49.42 -2.06 8.28
N ARG A 37 -48.80 -2.91 7.47
CA ARG A 37 -48.59 -2.84 6.02
C ARG A 37 -49.73 -2.15 5.24
N LYS A 38 -49.35 -1.31 4.28
CA LYS A 38 -50.07 -1.23 2.99
C LYS A 38 -49.08 -1.51 1.86
N PHE A 39 -49.18 -2.75 1.37
CA PHE A 39 -48.75 -3.16 0.03
C PHE A 39 -49.79 -2.58 -0.93
N SER A 40 -49.44 -1.53 -1.68
CA SER A 40 -50.22 -1.08 -2.84
C SER A 40 -49.75 -1.86 -4.05
N GLN A 41 -50.56 -2.81 -4.45
CA GLN A 41 -50.50 -3.43 -5.77
C GLN A 41 -51.05 -2.49 -6.85
N LEU A 42 -50.58 -2.75 -8.08
CA LEU A 42 -51.14 -2.43 -9.40
C LEU A 42 -50.76 -1.08 -10.01
N SER A 43 -49.80 -1.14 -10.96
CA SER A 43 -50.05 -0.85 -12.39
C SER A 43 -48.83 -1.29 -13.21
N PRO A 44 -48.95 -2.25 -14.16
CA PRO A 44 -47.86 -2.57 -15.07
C PRO A 44 -47.84 -1.54 -16.20
N SER A 45 -46.79 -0.72 -16.26
CA SER A 45 -46.50 0.15 -17.39
C SER A 45 -46.07 -0.70 -18.59
N ARG A 46 -47.09 -1.05 -19.40
CA ARG A 46 -47.13 -1.08 -20.86
C ARG A 46 -45.77 -1.16 -21.57
N ILE A 47 -45.41 -2.39 -21.92
CA ILE A 47 -44.43 -2.75 -22.96
C ILE A 47 -44.96 -2.28 -24.32
N PRO A 48 -44.22 -1.50 -25.13
CA PRO A 48 -44.50 -1.41 -26.54
C PRO A 48 -43.94 -2.64 -27.26
N GLN A 49 -44.85 -3.45 -27.81
CA GLN A 49 -44.58 -4.49 -28.78
C GLN A 49 -43.86 -3.90 -29.99
N SER A 50 -42.61 -4.32 -30.22
CA SER A 50 -42.01 -4.30 -31.56
C SER A 50 -41.86 -5.75 -32.03
N SER A 51 -43.00 -6.34 -32.40
CA SER A 51 -43.03 -7.54 -33.22
C SER A 51 -42.75 -7.14 -34.66
N LYS A 52 -41.49 -7.31 -35.09
CA LYS A 52 -41.10 -7.60 -36.49
C LYS A 52 -39.59 -7.85 -36.53
N ALA A 53 -39.22 -8.93 -37.22
CA ALA A 53 -37.86 -9.35 -37.56
C ALA A 53 -37.06 -10.15 -36.51
N ILE A 54 -37.66 -11.23 -35.99
CA ILE A 54 -36.90 -12.43 -35.60
C ILE A 54 -37.38 -13.59 -36.49
N SER A 55 -36.91 -13.62 -37.74
CA SER A 55 -37.10 -14.76 -38.63
C SER A 55 -36.03 -14.92 -39.73
N SER A 56 -34.91 -14.20 -39.70
CA SER A 56 -33.91 -14.28 -40.79
C SER A 56 -32.48 -14.68 -40.38
N ILE A 57 -32.21 -15.07 -39.13
CA ILE A 57 -30.87 -15.54 -38.70
C ILE A 57 -30.94 -16.97 -38.16
N ARG A 58 -31.58 -17.86 -38.92
CA ARG A 58 -31.45 -19.32 -38.76
C ARG A 58 -31.08 -20.04 -40.07
N THR A 59 -30.68 -19.28 -41.08
CA THR A 59 -30.41 -19.80 -42.43
C THR A 59 -29.03 -19.37 -42.94
N SER A 60 -28.01 -19.42 -42.09
CA SER A 60 -26.60 -19.26 -42.51
C SER A 60 -25.60 -20.16 -41.77
N ILE A 61 -26.06 -21.17 -41.02
CA ILE A 61 -25.19 -22.18 -40.37
C ILE A 61 -25.33 -23.57 -41.05
N ARG A 62 -25.71 -23.61 -42.33
CA ARG A 62 -25.70 -24.86 -43.13
C ARG A 62 -24.99 -24.76 -44.47
N THR A 63 -24.31 -23.65 -44.74
CA THR A 63 -23.59 -23.39 -45.99
C THR A 63 -22.15 -22.95 -45.74
N SER A 64 -21.46 -23.60 -44.80
CA SER A 64 -20.00 -23.59 -44.68
C SER A 64 -19.38 -24.99 -44.49
N LEU A 65 -20.17 -26.05 -44.63
CA LEU A 65 -19.71 -27.45 -44.67
C LEU A 65 -19.65 -28.00 -46.10
N ARG A 66 -19.33 -27.16 -47.09
CA ARG A 66 -19.20 -27.62 -48.49
C ARG A 66 -18.20 -26.85 -49.34
N GLN A 67 -17.16 -26.31 -48.72
CA GLN A 67 -15.98 -25.76 -49.41
C GLN A 67 -14.73 -25.93 -48.53
N ASN A 68 -14.41 -27.19 -48.21
CA ASN A 68 -13.02 -27.60 -48.01
C ASN A 68 -12.83 -29.08 -48.36
N GLN A 69 -13.50 -29.52 -49.43
CA GLN A 69 -13.11 -30.72 -50.17
C GLN A 69 -12.13 -30.29 -51.26
N GLN A 70 -10.93 -29.87 -50.89
CA GLN A 70 -9.80 -29.78 -51.82
C GLN A 70 -8.51 -29.49 -51.05
N SER A 71 -8.01 -30.54 -50.42
CA SER A 71 -6.60 -30.91 -50.34
C SER A 71 -6.48 -31.87 -49.17
N CYS A 72 -7.11 -33.04 -49.30
CA CYS A 72 -6.51 -34.23 -48.73
C CYS A 72 -5.11 -34.26 -49.31
N ARG A 73 -4.10 -33.83 -48.56
CA ARG A 73 -2.72 -34.14 -48.90
C ARG A 73 -2.74 -35.65 -49.09
N SER A 74 -2.57 -36.09 -50.32
CA SER A 74 -2.36 -37.49 -50.62
C SER A 74 -1.24 -37.90 -49.68
N PHE A 75 -1.54 -38.77 -48.70
CA PHE A 75 -0.47 -39.41 -47.96
C PHE A 75 0.33 -40.11 -49.05
N SER A 76 1.44 -39.50 -49.43
CA SER A 76 2.44 -40.15 -50.24
C SER A 76 2.77 -41.42 -49.46
N ASN A 77 2.28 -42.55 -49.97
CA ASN A 77 2.77 -43.85 -49.60
C ASN A 77 4.25 -43.84 -49.99
N THR A 78 5.09 -43.33 -49.08
CA THR A 78 6.49 -43.69 -49.04
C THR A 78 6.47 -45.21 -48.99
N LYS A 79 6.96 -45.84 -50.06
CA LYS A 79 7.11 -47.29 -50.15
C LYS A 79 7.71 -47.78 -48.82
N PRO A 80 7.09 -48.73 -48.09
CA PRO A 80 7.78 -49.37 -47.00
C PRO A 80 8.79 -50.31 -47.65
N THR A 81 10.02 -49.87 -47.73
CA THR A 81 11.17 -50.71 -48.07
C THR A 81 12.31 -50.01 -47.33
N TYR A 82 12.73 -50.50 -46.18
CA TYR A 82 13.30 -51.83 -45.99
C TYR A 82 12.67 -52.57 -44.81
N ALA A 83 12.16 -53.76 -45.06
CA ALA A 83 11.99 -54.75 -44.01
C ALA A 83 13.37 -55.04 -43.41
N PHE A 84 13.54 -54.78 -42.12
CA PHE A 84 14.72 -55.22 -41.38
C PHE A 84 14.74 -56.75 -41.44
N LYS A 85 15.74 -57.33 -42.11
CA LYS A 85 15.77 -58.78 -42.31
C LYS A 85 16.22 -59.54 -41.06
N THR A 86 16.80 -58.87 -40.07
CA THR A 86 17.28 -59.50 -38.82
C THR A 86 17.32 -58.53 -37.65
N ILE A 87 17.03 -59.02 -36.44
CA ILE A 87 17.18 -58.28 -35.16
C ILE A 87 18.63 -57.78 -34.97
N GLU A 88 19.60 -58.47 -35.56
CA GLU A 88 21.01 -58.07 -35.58
C GLU A 88 21.29 -56.79 -36.40
N GLU A 89 20.55 -56.53 -37.48
CA GLU A 89 20.74 -55.32 -38.30
C GLU A 89 20.20 -54.06 -37.59
N ALA A 90 19.16 -54.21 -36.76
CA ALA A 90 18.69 -53.15 -35.87
C ALA A 90 19.64 -52.92 -34.69
N ARG A 91 20.24 -53.99 -34.15
CA ARG A 91 21.22 -53.91 -33.04
C ARG A 91 22.56 -53.32 -33.49
N SER A 92 23.03 -53.63 -34.70
CA SER A 92 24.30 -53.11 -35.21
C SER A 92 24.28 -51.60 -35.44
N ARG A 93 23.14 -51.03 -35.87
CA ARG A 93 22.98 -49.57 -36.01
C ARG A 93 22.81 -48.85 -34.68
N GLY A 94 22.16 -49.45 -33.68
CA GLY A 94 22.06 -48.89 -32.32
C GLY A 94 23.39 -48.86 -31.56
N THR A 95 24.31 -49.77 -31.90
CA THR A 95 25.58 -49.94 -31.19
C THR A 95 26.76 -49.21 -31.87
N LEU A 96 26.68 -48.95 -33.18
CA LEU A 96 27.76 -48.28 -33.95
C LEU A 96 27.68 -46.74 -34.00
N GLY A 97 26.59 -46.13 -33.53
CA GLY A 97 26.51 -44.66 -33.39
C GLY A 97 27.19 -44.12 -32.12
N VAL A 98 27.42 -45.00 -31.14
CA VAL A 98 27.91 -44.63 -29.80
C VAL A 98 29.44 -44.79 -29.66
N LEU A 99 30.08 -45.59 -30.53
CA LEU A 99 31.50 -45.98 -30.40
C LEU A 99 32.51 -45.15 -31.21
N LYS A 100 32.09 -44.14 -31.98
CA LYS A 100 32.99 -43.26 -32.78
C LYS A 100 32.97 -41.80 -32.37
N ILE A 101 32.64 -41.50 -31.12
CA ILE A 101 32.69 -40.14 -30.60
C ILE A 101 34.02 -40.01 -29.86
N SER A 102 34.93 -39.19 -30.39
CA SER A 102 36.18 -38.86 -29.70
C SER A 102 35.86 -38.40 -28.27
N PRO A 103 36.64 -38.81 -27.24
CA PRO A 103 36.39 -38.38 -25.86
C PRO A 103 36.29 -36.85 -25.74
N PHE A 104 37.00 -36.12 -26.60
CA PHE A 104 36.90 -34.68 -26.72
C PHE A 104 35.52 -34.20 -27.24
N GLN A 105 34.95 -34.87 -28.25
CA GLN A 105 33.62 -34.53 -28.78
C GLN A 105 32.49 -34.89 -27.81
N ALA A 106 32.64 -35.95 -27.01
CA ALA A 106 31.68 -36.29 -25.96
C ALA A 106 31.66 -35.22 -24.86
N LEU A 107 32.84 -34.75 -24.44
CA LEU A 107 32.99 -33.67 -23.46
C LEU A 107 32.38 -32.36 -23.96
N VAL A 108 32.70 -31.94 -25.20
CA VAL A 108 32.16 -30.72 -25.80
C VAL A 108 30.62 -30.75 -25.87
N ARG A 109 30.02 -31.88 -26.23
CA ARG A 109 28.56 -32.03 -26.26
C ARG A 109 27.93 -31.98 -24.86
N GLY A 110 28.57 -32.61 -23.88
CA GLY A 110 28.14 -32.52 -22.48
C GLY A 110 28.18 -31.08 -21.97
N LEU A 111 29.25 -30.34 -22.31
CA LEU A 111 29.43 -28.94 -21.91
C LEU A 111 28.38 -28.03 -22.57
N VAL A 112 28.10 -28.21 -23.86
CA VAL A 112 27.04 -27.47 -24.57
C VAL A 112 25.67 -27.73 -23.94
N PHE A 113 25.36 -28.99 -23.57
CA PHE A 113 24.08 -29.35 -22.95
C PHE A 113 23.92 -28.75 -21.55
N LEU A 114 24.99 -28.71 -20.76
CA LEU A 114 24.99 -28.07 -19.45
C LEU A 114 24.83 -26.54 -19.57
N LEU A 115 25.49 -25.91 -20.55
CA LEU A 115 25.36 -24.47 -20.79
C LEU A 115 23.97 -24.08 -21.26
N THR A 116 23.38 -24.81 -22.21
CA THR A 116 22.00 -24.55 -22.65
C THR A 116 20.99 -24.84 -21.55
N GLY A 117 21.17 -25.92 -20.78
CA GLY A 117 20.36 -26.21 -19.61
C GLY A 117 20.41 -25.10 -18.56
N ALA A 118 21.60 -24.61 -18.23
CA ALA A 118 21.79 -23.50 -17.30
C ALA A 118 21.16 -22.19 -17.83
N ALA A 119 21.34 -21.87 -19.12
CA ALA A 119 20.73 -20.70 -19.74
C ALA A 119 19.20 -20.75 -19.70
N ILE A 120 18.61 -21.92 -19.99
CA ILE A 120 17.15 -22.13 -19.90
C ILE A 120 16.67 -21.98 -18.46
N ILE A 121 17.39 -22.54 -17.48
CA ILE A 121 17.04 -22.41 -16.06
C ILE A 121 17.10 -20.94 -15.61
N ILE A 122 18.15 -20.21 -15.99
CA ILE A 122 18.29 -18.78 -15.68
C ILE A 122 17.16 -17.99 -16.31
N TYR A 123 16.90 -18.20 -17.60
CA TYR A 123 15.81 -17.55 -18.33
C TYR A 123 14.44 -17.81 -17.68
N PHE A 124 14.09 -19.07 -17.39
CA PHE A 124 12.83 -19.39 -16.76
C PHE A 124 12.72 -18.89 -15.32
N ARG A 125 13.84 -18.84 -14.59
CA ARG A 125 13.88 -18.28 -13.22
C ARG A 125 13.63 -16.78 -13.25
N GLU A 126 14.27 -16.06 -14.17
CA GLU A 126 14.07 -14.62 -14.35
C GLU A 126 12.64 -14.32 -14.83
N GLU A 127 12.14 -15.10 -15.79
CA GLU A 127 10.79 -14.90 -16.33
C GLU A 127 9.71 -15.27 -15.31
N ARG A 128 9.91 -16.30 -14.47
CA ARG A 128 9.00 -16.58 -13.35
C ARG A 128 8.94 -15.42 -12.36
N LEU A 129 10.08 -14.84 -11.98
CA LEU A 129 10.12 -13.70 -11.07
C LEU A 129 9.42 -12.47 -11.66
N ARG A 130 9.60 -12.21 -12.96
CA ARG A 130 8.87 -11.13 -13.67
C ARG A 130 7.37 -11.36 -13.67
N MET A 131 6.94 -12.59 -13.95
CA MET A 131 5.52 -12.96 -13.98
C MET A 131 4.88 -12.94 -12.58
N GLU A 132 5.61 -13.33 -11.54
CA GLU A 132 5.14 -13.21 -10.15
C GLU A 132 4.98 -11.75 -9.73
N ARG A 133 5.96 -10.88 -10.04
CA ARG A 133 5.85 -9.43 -9.80
C ARG A 133 4.65 -8.82 -10.53
N LYS A 134 4.44 -9.17 -11.81
CA LYS A 134 3.28 -8.73 -12.58
C LYS A 134 1.96 -9.20 -11.98
N LYS A 135 1.88 -10.47 -11.56
CA LYS A 135 0.68 -11.02 -10.91
C LYS A 135 0.40 -10.35 -9.57
N ILE A 136 1.40 -10.09 -8.75
CA ILE A 136 1.24 -9.34 -7.49
C ILE A 136 0.73 -7.93 -7.80
N ALA A 137 1.34 -7.23 -8.77
CA ALA A 137 0.88 -5.90 -9.17
C ALA A 137 -0.57 -5.91 -9.70
N GLU A 138 -0.95 -6.90 -10.51
CA GLU A 138 -2.31 -7.07 -11.03
C GLU A 138 -3.33 -7.45 -9.94
N GLN A 139 -2.94 -8.31 -8.99
CA GLN A 139 -3.79 -8.70 -7.85
C GLN A 139 -4.01 -7.51 -6.90
N THR A 140 -2.98 -6.71 -6.66
CA THR A 140 -3.10 -5.46 -5.88
C THR A 140 -3.89 -4.39 -6.62
N LYS A 141 -3.94 -4.41 -7.96
CA LYS A 141 -4.71 -3.47 -8.78
C LYS A 141 -6.24 -3.51 -8.50
N GLY A 142 -6.77 -4.61 -7.97
CA GLY A 142 -8.18 -4.75 -7.58
C GLY A 142 -8.52 -4.17 -6.21
N ILE A 143 -7.53 -3.92 -5.36
CA ILE A 143 -7.66 -3.21 -4.09
C ILE A 143 -7.34 -1.76 -4.42
N GLY A 144 -8.35 -0.89 -4.53
CA GLY A 144 -8.12 0.52 -4.83
C GLY A 144 -7.02 1.08 -3.92
N ARG A 145 -6.06 1.83 -4.49
CA ARG A 145 -4.96 2.43 -3.73
C ARG A 145 -5.53 3.10 -2.48
N PRO A 146 -4.98 2.86 -1.28
CA PRO A 146 -5.49 3.49 -0.08
C PRO A 146 -5.44 5.00 -0.29
N LYS A 147 -6.59 5.66 -0.25
CA LYS A 147 -6.68 7.11 -0.31
C LYS A 147 -6.14 7.64 1.02
N VAL A 148 -4.84 7.95 1.00
CA VAL A 148 -4.05 8.54 2.06
C VAL A 148 -3.50 9.85 1.49
N GLY A 149 -3.66 10.92 2.25
CA GLY A 149 -3.39 12.27 1.76
C GLY A 149 -4.65 12.98 1.29
N GLY A 150 -4.57 14.30 1.31
CA GLY A 150 -5.69 15.20 1.02
C GLY A 150 -5.25 16.65 1.16
N PRO A 151 -6.10 17.61 0.79
CA PRO A 151 -5.77 19.02 0.87
C PRO A 151 -5.60 19.44 2.32
N PHE A 152 -4.55 20.18 2.60
CA PHE A 152 -4.27 20.75 3.91
C PHE A 152 -3.77 22.18 3.78
N ASN A 153 -4.01 22.96 4.82
CA ASN A 153 -3.52 24.31 4.95
C ASN A 153 -2.89 24.39 6.33
N LEU A 154 -1.56 24.47 6.35
CA LEU A 154 -0.75 24.51 7.56
C LEU A 154 0.22 25.69 7.46
N ILE A 155 1.01 25.86 8.50
CA ILE A 155 2.02 26.90 8.61
C ILE A 155 3.37 26.22 8.79
N ASP A 156 4.37 26.64 8.03
CA ASP A 156 5.73 26.15 8.19
C ASP A 156 6.42 26.73 9.45
N HIS A 157 7.57 26.16 9.79
CA HIS A 157 8.39 26.63 10.90
C HIS A 157 9.01 28.04 10.68
N ASP A 158 8.87 28.62 9.49
CA ASP A 158 9.21 30.01 9.17
C ASP A 158 8.01 30.96 9.29
N GLY A 159 6.81 30.45 9.62
CA GLY A 159 5.58 31.21 9.76
C GLY A 159 4.84 31.50 8.46
N LYS A 160 5.18 30.82 7.36
CA LYS A 160 4.52 30.97 6.05
C LYS A 160 3.42 29.93 5.87
N PRO A 161 2.34 30.24 5.14
CA PRO A 161 1.34 29.25 4.77
C PRO A 161 1.98 28.19 3.87
N PHE A 162 1.63 26.93 4.12
CA PHE A 162 2.13 25.76 3.40
C PHE A 162 0.98 24.80 3.12
N THR A 163 0.89 24.34 1.88
CA THR A 163 -0.23 23.51 1.38
C THR A 163 0.28 22.26 0.68
N GLU A 164 -0.64 21.35 0.33
CA GLU A 164 -0.28 20.16 -0.45
C GLU A 164 0.27 20.50 -1.85
N GLN A 165 -0.05 21.69 -2.38
CA GLN A 165 0.44 22.13 -3.69
C GLN A 165 1.94 22.42 -3.67
N ASP A 166 2.47 22.84 -2.52
CA ASP A 166 3.90 23.13 -2.32
C ASP A 166 4.77 21.85 -2.26
N LEU A 167 4.13 20.68 -2.18
CA LEU A 167 4.76 19.36 -2.27
C LEU A 167 4.87 18.83 -3.70
N LYS A 168 4.15 19.43 -4.66
CA LYS A 168 4.12 18.93 -6.04
C LYS A 168 5.43 19.16 -6.78
N GLY A 169 5.72 18.29 -7.74
CA GLY A 169 6.93 18.33 -8.55
C GLY A 169 8.15 17.61 -7.95
N LYS A 170 8.07 17.24 -6.66
CA LYS A 170 9.07 16.43 -5.94
C LYS A 170 8.39 15.31 -5.17
N TYR A 171 9.14 14.27 -4.81
CA TYR A 171 8.64 13.30 -3.85
C TYR A 171 8.59 13.94 -2.46
N ALA A 172 7.53 13.70 -1.69
CA ALA A 172 7.44 14.16 -0.31
C ALA A 172 7.49 12.98 0.67
N LEU A 173 8.31 13.11 1.72
CA LEU A 173 8.40 12.16 2.81
C LEU A 173 7.77 12.78 4.04
N VAL A 174 6.50 12.44 4.30
CA VAL A 174 5.70 13.02 5.37
C VAL A 174 5.78 12.14 6.62
N TYR A 175 6.17 12.75 7.73
CA TYR A 175 6.19 12.14 9.05
C TYR A 175 5.28 12.91 10.00
N PHE A 176 4.54 12.19 10.83
CA PHE A 176 3.72 12.79 11.89
C PHE A 176 4.44 12.55 13.22
N GLY A 177 4.69 13.62 13.98
CA GLY A 177 5.43 13.56 15.23
C GLY A 177 5.16 14.77 16.11
N PHE A 178 5.91 14.93 17.20
CA PHE A 178 5.83 16.12 18.07
C PHE A 178 7.14 16.32 18.82
N THR A 179 7.46 17.56 19.20
CA THR A 179 8.79 17.90 19.77
C THR A 179 9.05 17.33 21.17
N HIS A 180 7.98 17.03 21.92
CA HIS A 180 8.06 16.54 23.29
C HIS A 180 8.02 14.99 23.38
N CYS A 181 8.29 14.27 22.29
CA CYS A 181 8.34 12.81 22.33
C CYS A 181 9.66 12.37 23.00
N PRO A 182 9.61 11.53 24.05
CA PRO A 182 10.81 11.21 24.83
C PRO A 182 11.85 10.39 24.05
N ASP A 183 11.42 9.49 23.17
CA ASP A 183 12.32 8.51 22.53
C ASP A 183 12.06 8.33 21.03
N ILE A 184 10.80 8.13 20.61
CA ILE A 184 10.49 7.62 19.26
C ILE A 184 10.67 8.68 18.16
N CYS A 185 10.24 9.93 18.36
CA CYS A 185 10.35 10.94 17.31
C CYS A 185 11.81 11.31 16.99
N PRO A 186 12.69 11.54 17.99
CA PRO A 186 14.11 11.79 17.71
C PRO A 186 14.76 10.68 16.88
N ASP A 187 14.58 9.41 17.28
CA ASP A 187 15.11 8.25 16.55
C ASP A 187 14.66 8.21 15.08
N GLU A 188 13.39 8.52 14.83
CA GLU A 188 12.81 8.50 13.49
C GLU A 188 13.25 9.71 12.65
N LEU A 189 13.49 10.88 13.27
CA LEU A 189 14.03 12.05 12.59
C LEU A 189 15.51 11.89 12.23
N ASP A 190 16.33 11.27 13.09
CA ASP A 190 17.71 10.89 12.74
C ASP A 190 17.71 9.92 11.55
N LYS A 191 16.83 8.92 11.58
CA LYS A 191 16.66 8.01 10.45
C LYS A 191 16.19 8.74 9.19
N MET A 192 15.35 9.77 9.34
CA MET A 192 14.94 10.61 8.22
C MET A 192 16.11 11.40 7.63
N ALA A 193 16.97 12.00 8.47
CA ALA A 193 18.19 12.68 8.04
C ALA A 193 19.06 11.75 7.18
N ASP A 194 19.32 10.54 7.65
CA ASP A 194 20.08 9.53 6.90
C ASP A 194 19.43 9.16 5.55
N MET A 195 18.10 9.06 5.52
CA MET A 195 17.36 8.78 4.29
C MET A 195 17.52 9.91 3.27
N ILE A 196 17.41 11.18 3.73
CA ILE A 196 17.55 12.37 2.88
C ILE A 196 18.93 12.37 2.22
N ASP A 197 20.00 12.22 3.00
CA ASP A 197 21.38 12.24 2.49
C ASP A 197 21.64 11.14 1.47
N LYS A 198 21.20 9.91 1.77
CA LYS A 198 21.37 8.76 0.87
C LYS A 198 20.62 8.94 -0.45
N VAL A 199 19.40 9.48 -0.41
CA VAL A 199 18.63 9.75 -1.62
C VAL A 199 19.24 10.91 -2.40
N LYS A 200 19.65 11.98 -1.72
CA LYS A 200 20.25 13.17 -2.33
C LYS A 200 21.57 12.87 -3.03
N ALA A 201 22.40 11.99 -2.46
CA ALA A 201 23.66 11.56 -3.03
C ALA A 201 23.51 10.82 -4.39
N GLU A 202 22.44 10.04 -4.58
CA GLU A 202 22.23 9.25 -5.81
C GLU A 202 21.27 9.92 -6.80
N CYS A 203 20.20 10.56 -6.33
CA CYS A 203 19.10 11.06 -7.16
C CYS A 203 19.09 12.59 -7.33
N GLY A 204 19.83 13.32 -6.48
CA GLY A 204 19.78 14.77 -6.35
C GLY A 204 18.66 15.24 -5.42
N ASP A 205 18.38 16.55 -5.43
CA ASP A 205 17.36 17.17 -4.56
C ASP A 205 15.94 16.94 -5.10
N VAL A 206 15.48 15.69 -5.02
CA VAL A 206 14.16 15.23 -5.48
C VAL A 206 13.19 14.91 -4.34
N LEU A 207 13.65 14.99 -3.10
CA LEU A 207 12.91 14.58 -1.90
C LEU A 207 12.65 15.79 -0.99
N VAL A 208 11.41 15.89 -0.54
CA VAL A 208 10.88 16.91 0.36
C VAL A 208 10.54 16.25 1.69
N PRO A 209 11.45 16.30 2.68
CA PRO A 209 11.15 15.80 4.02
C PRO A 209 10.26 16.78 4.78
N VAL A 210 9.17 16.29 5.36
CA VAL A 210 8.18 17.08 6.07
C VAL A 210 7.82 16.41 7.39
N MET A 211 7.94 17.13 8.49
CA MET A 211 7.39 16.76 9.78
C MET A 211 6.12 17.56 10.03
N ILE A 212 4.97 16.91 10.19
CA ILE A 212 3.72 17.52 10.64
C ILE A 212 3.59 17.29 12.14
N SER A 213 3.49 18.37 12.92
CA SER A 213 3.28 18.26 14.36
C SER A 213 1.86 17.79 14.67
N CYS A 214 1.74 16.78 15.51
CA CYS A 214 0.47 16.32 16.10
C CYS A 214 0.10 17.10 17.38
N ASP A 215 0.92 18.07 17.80
CA ASP A 215 0.73 18.81 19.04
C ASP A 215 0.90 20.34 18.89
N PRO A 216 -0.06 20.99 18.22
CA PRO A 216 0.02 22.43 17.94
C PRO A 216 -0.01 23.33 19.19
N ALA A 217 -0.41 22.79 20.35
CA ALA A 217 -0.44 23.56 21.61
C ALA A 217 0.98 23.90 22.10
N ARG A 218 1.95 23.01 21.87
CA ARG A 218 3.35 23.17 22.28
C ARG A 218 4.28 23.46 21.11
N ASP A 219 3.99 22.88 19.95
CA ASP A 219 4.85 22.91 18.77
C ASP A 219 4.53 24.13 17.89
N LYS A 220 4.86 25.32 18.42
CA LYS A 220 4.82 26.57 17.64
C LYS A 220 5.98 26.61 16.65
N PRO A 221 5.89 27.41 15.56
CA PRO A 221 6.98 27.55 14.58
C PRO A 221 8.34 27.88 15.22
N SER A 222 8.34 28.72 16.28
CA SER A 222 9.54 29.10 17.03
C SER A 222 10.21 27.95 17.79
N VAL A 223 9.47 26.88 18.11
CA VAL A 223 9.97 25.67 18.78
C VAL A 223 10.37 24.62 17.74
N LEU A 224 9.55 24.44 16.70
CA LEU A 224 9.83 23.47 15.64
C LEU A 224 11.11 23.78 14.86
N LYS A 225 11.36 25.06 14.55
CA LYS A 225 12.55 25.46 13.77
C LYS A 225 13.87 25.04 14.43
N PRO A 226 14.18 25.41 15.70
CA PRO A 226 15.41 24.97 16.33
C PRO A 226 15.46 23.45 16.53
N TYR A 227 14.34 22.81 16.89
CA TYR A 227 14.28 21.36 17.08
C TYR A 227 14.67 20.60 15.80
N LEU A 228 14.06 20.94 14.65
CA LEU A 228 14.33 20.25 13.39
C LEU A 228 15.74 20.51 12.83
N LYS A 229 16.29 21.69 13.14
CA LYS A 229 17.65 22.06 12.74
C LYS A 229 18.72 21.17 13.40
N GLU A 230 18.42 20.54 14.53
CA GLU A 230 19.34 19.59 15.18
C GLU A 230 19.49 18.29 14.36
N PHE A 231 18.49 17.94 13.56
CA PHE A 231 18.47 16.71 12.76
C PHE A 231 18.99 16.93 11.34
N HIS A 232 18.34 17.83 10.58
CA HIS A 232 18.71 18.07 9.19
C HIS A 232 18.09 19.38 8.66
N ASP A 233 18.89 20.22 8.01
CA ASP A 233 18.44 21.53 7.51
C ASP A 233 17.27 21.42 6.51
N ASP A 234 17.25 20.39 5.65
CA ASP A 234 16.18 20.20 4.64
C ASP A 234 14.78 19.85 5.21
N ILE A 235 14.65 19.50 6.50
CA ILE A 235 13.38 19.08 7.10
C ILE A 235 12.45 20.28 7.33
N ILE A 236 11.25 20.21 6.73
CA ILE A 236 10.22 21.22 6.93
C ILE A 236 9.28 20.81 8.04
N GLY A 237 9.29 21.54 9.15
CA GLY A 237 8.26 21.46 10.18
C GLY A 237 6.99 22.20 9.77
N LEU A 238 5.84 21.53 9.89
CA LEU A 238 4.51 22.08 9.71
C LEU A 238 3.71 22.00 11.02
N THR A 239 2.99 23.06 11.32
CA THR A 239 2.07 23.18 12.46
C THR A 239 0.85 24.00 12.04
N GLY A 240 -0.13 24.19 12.93
CA GLY A 240 -1.34 24.95 12.59
C GLY A 240 -2.34 24.95 13.72
N GLU A 241 -3.59 25.28 13.39
CA GLU A 241 -4.68 25.17 14.35
C GLU A 241 -5.02 23.70 14.64
N TYR A 242 -5.52 23.42 15.84
CA TYR A 242 -5.85 22.05 16.26
C TYR A 242 -6.82 21.35 15.28
N ASP A 243 -7.81 22.08 14.77
CA ASP A 243 -8.77 21.53 13.81
C ASP A 243 -8.15 21.25 12.42
N GLU A 244 -7.17 22.04 12.00
CA GLU A 244 -6.43 21.82 10.74
C GLU A 244 -5.51 20.60 10.84
N ILE A 245 -4.78 20.46 11.95
CA ILE A 245 -3.98 19.27 12.25
C ILE A 245 -4.88 18.03 12.33
N LYS A 246 -6.01 18.13 13.03
CA LYS A 246 -6.96 17.02 13.15
C LYS A 246 -7.50 16.57 11.81
N ARG A 247 -7.82 17.51 10.93
CA ARG A 247 -8.25 17.21 9.56
C ARG A 247 -7.14 16.55 8.76
N THR A 248 -5.93 17.07 8.84
CA THR A 248 -4.76 16.53 8.13
C THR A 248 -4.45 15.11 8.58
N CYS A 249 -4.38 14.86 9.90
CA CYS A 249 -4.23 13.51 10.45
C CYS A 249 -5.32 12.56 9.95
N LYS A 250 -6.57 13.01 9.83
CA LYS A 250 -7.66 12.19 9.28
C LYS A 250 -7.47 11.83 7.79
N GLU A 251 -7.04 12.78 6.95
CA GLU A 251 -6.76 12.53 5.53
C GLU A 251 -5.59 11.55 5.34
N TYR A 252 -4.59 11.62 6.22
CA TYR A 252 -3.46 10.68 6.24
C TYR A 252 -3.74 9.40 7.05
N ARG A 253 -4.95 9.26 7.61
CA ARG A 253 -5.37 8.13 8.46
C ARG A 253 -4.48 7.92 9.69
N VAL A 254 -3.88 8.99 10.18
CA VAL A 254 -3.10 9.03 11.41
C VAL A 254 -4.06 9.20 12.58
N TYR A 255 -4.04 8.23 13.49
CA TYR A 255 -4.72 8.37 14.76
C TYR A 255 -3.88 9.26 15.68
N PHE A 256 -4.51 10.23 16.32
CA PHE A 256 -3.90 10.95 17.43
C PHE A 256 -4.93 11.15 18.54
N SER A 257 -4.47 11.03 19.79
CA SER A 257 -5.29 11.21 20.99
C SER A 257 -4.55 12.09 21.96
N THR A 258 -5.21 13.15 22.39
CA THR A 258 -4.75 14.01 23.49
C THR A 258 -5.52 13.58 24.75
N PRO A 259 -4.85 13.36 25.89
CA PRO A 259 -5.55 12.98 27.12
C PRO A 259 -6.64 14.00 27.48
N PRO A 260 -7.87 13.58 27.81
CA PRO A 260 -8.99 14.50 28.04
C PRO A 260 -8.88 15.31 29.35
N THR A 261 -7.88 15.03 30.18
CA THR A 261 -7.75 15.58 31.54
C THR A 261 -6.38 16.25 31.73
N LEU A 262 -6.06 17.24 30.90
CA LEU A 262 -4.80 17.99 31.03
C LEU A 262 -4.98 19.14 32.01
N LYS A 263 -4.26 19.08 33.14
CA LYS A 263 -4.00 20.26 33.97
C LYS A 263 -2.92 21.09 33.28
N ALA A 264 -3.04 22.42 33.34
CA ALA A 264 -2.01 23.32 32.80
C ALA A 264 -0.63 22.97 33.39
N GLY A 265 0.34 22.65 32.53
CA GLY A 265 1.71 22.29 32.92
C GLY A 265 2.01 20.79 33.07
N GLN A 266 1.06 19.89 32.80
CA GLN A 266 1.34 18.44 32.74
C GLN A 266 1.81 18.04 31.34
N ASP A 267 2.93 17.32 31.29
CA ASP A 267 3.41 16.67 30.07
C ASP A 267 2.46 15.53 29.68
N TYR A 268 2.16 15.41 28.39
CA TYR A 268 1.31 14.37 27.85
C TYR A 268 1.89 13.76 26.59
N LEU A 269 1.62 12.47 26.44
CA LEU A 269 1.97 11.73 25.25
C LEU A 269 0.81 11.82 24.26
N VAL A 270 1.17 12.10 23.02
CA VAL A 270 0.28 11.98 21.88
C VAL A 270 0.62 10.65 21.21
N ASP A 271 -0.29 9.68 21.27
CA ASP A 271 -0.15 8.45 20.48
C ASP A 271 -0.28 8.82 19.00
N HIS A 272 0.73 8.57 18.19
CA HIS A 272 0.66 8.78 16.73
C HIS A 272 1.26 7.61 15.95
N SER A 273 0.93 7.53 14.66
CA SER A 273 1.49 6.52 13.78
C SER A 273 2.97 6.81 13.49
N ILE A 274 3.81 5.77 13.51
CA ILE A 274 5.27 5.86 13.33
C ILE A 274 5.65 5.41 11.91
N TYR A 275 4.91 5.91 10.92
CA TYR A 275 5.19 5.65 9.50
C TYR A 275 5.67 6.92 8.82
N PHE A 276 6.60 6.78 7.88
CA PHE A 276 6.82 7.78 6.85
C PHE A 276 5.93 7.50 5.66
N TYR A 277 5.16 8.48 5.24
CA TYR A 277 4.32 8.41 4.05
C TYR A 277 5.09 8.99 2.87
N LEU A 278 5.43 8.14 1.91
CA LEU A 278 6.02 8.58 0.65
C LEU A 278 4.90 9.00 -0.30
N MET A 279 4.89 10.27 -0.66
CA MET A 279 3.99 10.88 -1.62
C MET A 279 4.75 11.12 -2.93
N ASP A 280 4.10 10.88 -4.06
CA ASP A 280 4.67 11.15 -5.37
C ASP A 280 4.61 12.65 -5.72
N PRO A 281 5.23 13.07 -6.85
CA PRO A 281 5.22 14.44 -7.32
C PRO A 281 3.84 15.00 -7.69
N GLU A 282 2.83 14.16 -7.81
CA GLU A 282 1.44 14.57 -8.07
C GLU A 282 0.65 14.76 -6.76
N GLY A 283 1.21 14.30 -5.64
CA GLY A 283 0.61 14.34 -4.31
C GLY A 283 -0.18 13.08 -3.96
N ASP A 284 -0.01 11.99 -4.72
CA ASP A 284 -0.64 10.70 -4.44
C ASP A 284 0.24 9.85 -3.52
N PHE A 285 -0.39 9.07 -2.65
CA PHE A 285 0.30 8.13 -1.77
C PHE A 285 0.91 6.96 -2.55
N VAL A 286 2.19 6.68 -2.28
CA VAL A 286 2.95 5.61 -2.92
C VAL A 286 3.15 4.44 -1.96
N GLU A 287 3.82 4.69 -0.83
CA GLU A 287 4.32 3.65 0.07
C GLU A 287 4.41 4.18 1.50
N ALA A 288 4.20 3.31 2.50
CA ALA A 288 4.36 3.64 3.91
C ALA A 288 5.56 2.90 4.49
N ILE A 289 6.57 3.64 4.92
CA ILE A 289 7.81 3.09 5.48
C ILE A 289 7.68 3.06 6.99
N GLY A 290 7.62 1.86 7.56
CA GLY A 290 7.48 1.67 9.01
C GLY A 290 8.81 1.68 9.77
N ARG A 291 8.70 1.72 11.10
CA ARG A 291 9.84 1.66 12.04
C ARG A 291 10.79 0.47 11.81
N ASN A 292 10.29 -0.64 11.27
CA ASN A 292 11.07 -1.85 10.99
C ASN A 292 12.10 -1.70 9.85
N PHE A 293 12.03 -0.64 9.06
CA PHE A 293 13.00 -0.38 8.00
C PHE A 293 14.25 0.32 8.55
N THR A 294 15.42 -0.11 8.09
CA THR A 294 16.66 0.67 8.26
C THR A 294 16.70 1.84 7.28
N ALA A 295 17.48 2.89 7.60
CA ALA A 295 17.65 4.04 6.70
C ALA A 295 18.08 3.61 5.28
N ASP A 296 18.97 2.62 5.16
CA ASP A 296 19.40 2.09 3.87
C ASP A 296 18.28 1.37 3.10
N GLN A 297 17.44 0.59 3.80
CA GLN A 297 16.31 -0.10 3.17
C GLN A 297 15.27 0.91 2.70
N ALA A 298 14.92 1.86 3.56
CA ALA A 298 13.95 2.90 3.25
C ALA A 298 14.44 3.80 2.10
N ALA A 299 15.70 4.25 2.14
CA ALA A 299 16.29 5.01 1.05
C ALA A 299 16.30 4.20 -0.26
N ARG A 300 16.53 2.88 -0.22
CA ARG A 300 16.45 2.06 -1.45
C ARG A 300 15.05 2.07 -2.05
N VAL A 301 14.02 1.88 -1.22
CA VAL A 301 12.61 1.95 -1.65
C VAL A 301 12.30 3.30 -2.29
N ILE A 302 12.70 4.41 -1.65
CA ILE A 302 12.50 5.75 -2.21
C ILE A 302 13.20 5.88 -3.58
N ARG A 303 14.46 5.41 -3.69
CA ARG A 303 15.21 5.47 -4.95
C ARG A 303 14.61 4.64 -6.06
N ASP A 304 14.07 3.47 -5.74
CA ASP A 304 13.41 2.61 -6.71
C ASP A 304 12.16 3.31 -7.27
N HIS A 305 11.35 3.94 -6.41
CA HIS A 305 10.21 4.75 -6.86
C HIS A 305 10.63 5.96 -7.72
N VAL A 306 11.70 6.66 -7.34
CA VAL A 306 12.25 7.78 -8.11
C VAL A 306 12.73 7.33 -9.50
N LYS A 307 13.33 6.13 -9.61
CA LYS A 307 13.80 5.58 -10.89
C LYS A 307 12.67 5.08 -11.78
N ASP A 308 11.61 4.56 -11.18
CA ASP A 308 10.41 4.09 -11.88
C ASP A 308 9.50 5.25 -12.36
N TRP A 309 9.81 6.49 -12.00
CA TRP A 309 9.03 7.65 -12.38
C TRP A 309 9.37 8.15 -13.80
N ASP A 310 8.37 8.16 -14.67
CA ASP A 310 8.54 8.48 -16.10
C ASP A 310 8.64 9.98 -16.42
N LYS A 311 8.17 10.87 -15.53
CA LYS A 311 8.09 12.32 -15.78
C LYS A 311 9.32 13.07 -15.22
N PRO A 312 9.68 14.25 -15.74
CA PRO A 312 10.77 15.03 -15.16
C PRO A 312 10.41 15.47 -13.73
N LEU A 313 11.33 15.22 -12.79
CA LEU A 313 11.26 15.70 -11.40
C LEU A 313 11.92 17.07 -11.28
N ASP A 314 11.38 17.93 -10.42
CA ASP A 314 12.07 19.15 -10.03
C ASP A 314 13.26 18.79 -9.13
N LYS A 315 14.47 19.16 -9.57
CA LYS A 315 15.71 18.97 -8.81
C LYS A 315 16.27 20.27 -8.24
N THR A 316 15.52 21.36 -8.39
CA THR A 316 15.95 22.68 -7.93
C THR A 316 16.11 22.63 -6.42
N PRO A 317 17.29 22.93 -5.85
CA PRO A 317 17.44 22.97 -4.41
C PRO A 317 16.42 23.93 -3.84
N ARG A 318 15.61 23.47 -2.87
CA ARG A 318 14.74 24.43 -2.18
C ARG A 318 15.66 25.36 -1.42
N ARG A 319 15.65 26.64 -1.81
CA ARG A 319 16.29 27.67 -1.01
C ARG A 319 15.62 27.62 0.35
N HIS A 320 16.34 27.10 1.34
CA HIS A 320 16.16 27.56 2.71
C HIS A 320 16.05 29.05 2.63
N VAL A 321 14.92 29.59 3.07
CA VAL A 321 14.61 30.99 2.97
C VAL A 321 15.74 31.71 3.70
N GLU A 322 16.75 32.17 2.95
CA GLU A 322 17.74 33.11 3.44
C GLU A 322 16.91 34.21 4.06
N ALA A 323 17.04 34.38 5.37
CA ALA A 323 16.52 35.53 6.07
C ALA A 323 17.03 36.74 5.30
N LYS A 324 16.13 37.39 4.55
CA LYS A 324 16.41 38.67 3.91
C LYS A 324 16.96 39.55 5.02
N PRO A 325 18.20 40.10 4.92
CA PRO A 325 18.71 40.97 5.96
C PRO A 325 17.71 42.12 6.09
N VAL A 326 17.11 42.24 7.27
CA VAL A 326 16.36 43.43 7.64
C VAL A 326 17.40 44.53 7.64
N ALA A 327 17.32 45.41 6.63
CA ALA A 327 18.17 46.58 6.56
C ALA A 327 18.02 47.35 7.89
N ALA A 328 19.17 47.62 8.52
CA ALA A 328 19.31 48.28 9.81
C ALA A 328 18.77 49.71 9.79
#